data_AF-A0A9D5NI63-F1
#
_entry.id   AF-A0A9D5NI63-F1
#
_cell.length_a   1.000
_cell.length_b   1.000
_cell.length_c   1.000
_cell.angle_alpha   90.00
_cell.angle_beta   90.00
_cell.angle_gamma   90.00
#
_symmetry.space_group_name_H-M   'P 1'
#
loop_
_entity.id
_entity.type
_entity.pdbx_description
1 polymer ?
#
loop_
_entity_poly.entity_id
_entity_poly.type
_entity_poly.pdbx_seq_one_letter_code
_entity_poly.pdbx_strand_id
1 'polypeptide(L)'
;MAYNNFKTEIIKDLVDNIKNEIQKQKLKKFEEDTNPKKDIKKNDKKSKKNSKTKKKTTNKKNSKNKIAKETKKKNIKKSEKKLSLTKKILIITSLVFVTLTGGGLFLLYGPWSYFRELLITTAMTTLHHQYLATWFYDDETIKEVLEKNKVVNSNDVSDLNQITIKKFNKNFKNYANKYEEQILKKNNDSDQYKLIEVNGATYKGYLVAAYDPSKIEIVHSKYLGNQGQLITTMAKDNDALVAINGGGFYDPDWKSQGGIPSGLTINNGEVLYDFKSGGAGELIGFTKDNKLLLGYMTVEQARKNNIEDAIEFGPYLIINGRRTTIYGNGGWGYGPRTVIGQRKDGIVLMLVIDGRRAHSIGASIKDIQDIMVNYGAYNAANLDGGSSSTLVIENKVINNPVASTPSGMRNIPNAIILKK
;
A
#
# COMPACT_ATOMS: atom_id res chain seq x y z
N MET A 1 49.99 -10.65 -10.46
CA MET A 1 49.26 -11.29 -11.59
C MET A 1 48.58 -12.61 -11.19
N ALA A 2 49.16 -13.47 -10.35
CA ALA A 2 48.55 -14.74 -9.94
C ALA A 2 47.21 -14.62 -9.16
N TYR A 3 47.04 -13.59 -8.32
CA TYR A 3 45.81 -13.40 -7.52
C TYR A 3 44.57 -13.04 -8.37
N ASN A 4 44.76 -12.30 -9.47
CA ASN A 4 43.65 -11.92 -10.34
C ASN A 4 43.16 -13.11 -11.18
N ASN A 5 44.08 -13.97 -11.63
CA ASN A 5 43.71 -15.18 -12.39
C ASN A 5 42.90 -16.17 -11.55
N PHE A 6 43.27 -16.37 -10.28
CA PHE A 6 42.54 -17.24 -9.36
C PHE A 6 41.11 -16.75 -9.07
N LYS A 7 40.93 -15.43 -8.95
CA LYS A 7 39.60 -14.82 -8.75
C LYS A 7 38.70 -14.96 -9.98
N THR A 8 39.27 -14.89 -11.18
CA THR A 8 38.52 -15.08 -12.44
C THR A 8 38.08 -16.52 -12.62
N GLU A 9 38.89 -17.49 -12.20
CA GLU A 9 38.58 -18.92 -12.29
C GLU A 9 37.43 -19.33 -11.35
N ILE A 10 37.45 -18.86 -10.10
CA ILE A 10 36.36 -19.08 -9.13
C ILE A 10 35.03 -18.47 -9.62
N ILE A 11 35.07 -17.27 -10.20
CA ILE A 11 33.85 -16.62 -10.73
C ILE A 11 33.28 -17.43 -11.90
N LYS A 12 34.14 -18.00 -12.75
CA LYS A 12 33.72 -18.81 -13.90
C LYS A 12 33.04 -20.11 -13.45
N ASP A 13 33.62 -20.80 -12.48
CA ASP A 13 33.03 -22.01 -11.88
C ASP A 13 31.69 -21.73 -11.18
N LEU A 14 31.57 -20.59 -10.50
CA LEU A 14 30.33 -20.18 -9.85
C LEU A 14 29.21 -19.91 -10.88
N VAL A 15 29.55 -19.24 -11.98
CA VAL A 15 28.60 -18.93 -13.06
C VAL A 15 28.14 -20.21 -13.77
N ASP A 16 29.04 -21.15 -14.01
CA ASP A 16 28.71 -22.40 -14.69
C ASP A 16 27.86 -23.33 -13.80
N ASN A 17 28.09 -23.34 -12.48
CA ASN A 17 27.20 -24.03 -11.54
C ASN A 17 25.78 -23.43 -11.53
N ILE A 18 25.65 -22.09 -11.50
CA ILE A 18 24.35 -21.41 -11.53
C ILE A 18 23.58 -21.73 -12.83
N LYS A 19 24.27 -21.74 -13.98
CA LYS A 19 23.64 -22.11 -15.27
C LYS A 19 23.12 -23.54 -15.26
N ASN A 20 23.89 -24.49 -14.72
CA ASN A 20 23.48 -25.89 -14.60
C ASN A 20 22.27 -26.08 -13.67
N GLU A 21 22.20 -25.32 -12.58
CA GLU A 21 21.07 -25.34 -11.64
C GLU A 21 19.78 -24.83 -12.32
N ILE A 22 19.88 -23.73 -13.08
CA ILE A 22 18.76 -23.15 -13.84
C ILE A 22 18.28 -24.13 -14.92
N GLN A 23 19.19 -24.83 -15.60
CA GLN A 23 18.86 -25.85 -16.61
C GLN A 23 18.08 -27.02 -15.97
N LYS A 24 18.52 -27.50 -14.80
CA LYS A 24 17.83 -28.55 -14.03
C LYS A 24 16.43 -28.13 -13.57
N GLN A 25 16.27 -26.87 -13.13
CA GLN A 25 14.96 -26.35 -12.73
C GLN A 25 14.00 -26.22 -13.92
N LYS A 26 14.50 -25.80 -15.10
CA LYS A 26 13.70 -25.76 -16.34
C LYS A 26 13.27 -27.15 -16.78
N LEU A 27 14.14 -28.16 -16.69
CA LEU A 27 13.78 -29.55 -17.01
C LEU A 27 12.70 -30.10 -16.06
N LYS A 28 12.83 -29.90 -14.74
CA LYS A 28 11.82 -30.34 -13.77
C LYS A 28 10.45 -29.73 -14.04
N LYS A 29 10.40 -28.44 -14.40
CA LYS A 29 9.16 -27.76 -14.74
C LYS A 29 8.52 -28.31 -16.02
N PHE A 30 9.33 -28.67 -17.02
CA PHE A 30 8.87 -29.30 -18.25
C PHE A 30 8.33 -30.73 -18.03
N GLU A 31 8.94 -31.50 -17.12
CA GLU A 31 8.44 -32.83 -16.74
C GLU A 31 7.12 -32.77 -15.95
N GLU A 32 6.91 -31.75 -15.10
CA GLU A 32 5.63 -31.54 -14.41
C GLU A 32 4.50 -31.16 -15.37
N ASP A 33 4.80 -30.37 -16.40
CA ASP A 33 3.82 -29.90 -17.39
C ASP A 33 3.46 -30.98 -18.44
N THR A 34 4.29 -32.01 -18.62
CA THR A 34 4.09 -33.06 -19.65
C THR A 34 3.57 -34.40 -19.10
N ASN A 35 3.28 -34.51 -17.80
CA ASN A 35 2.82 -35.77 -17.20
C ASN A 35 1.33 -36.08 -17.52
N PRO A 36 1.00 -37.14 -18.28
CA PRO A 36 -0.36 -37.41 -18.80
C PRO A 36 -1.41 -37.87 -17.77
N LYS A 37 -1.08 -37.89 -16.47
CA LYS A 37 -1.93 -38.49 -15.42
C LYS A 37 -2.97 -37.55 -14.79
N LYS A 38 -3.12 -36.31 -15.26
CA LYS A 38 -4.11 -35.35 -14.71
C LYS A 38 -5.45 -35.25 -15.47
N ASP A 39 -5.57 -35.80 -16.69
CA ASP A 39 -6.78 -35.62 -17.52
C ASP A 39 -7.83 -36.74 -17.45
N ILE A 40 -7.59 -37.82 -16.69
CA ILE A 40 -8.51 -38.97 -16.65
C ILE A 40 -9.65 -38.81 -15.61
N LYS A 41 -9.63 -37.80 -14.72
CA LYS A 41 -10.67 -37.64 -13.67
C LYS A 41 -11.85 -36.72 -14.00
N LYS A 42 -11.97 -36.20 -15.22
CA LYS A 42 -13.07 -35.28 -15.61
C LYS A 42 -14.19 -35.86 -16.49
N ASN A 43 -14.07 -37.09 -17.00
CA ASN A 43 -15.08 -37.65 -17.93
C ASN A 43 -16.09 -38.67 -17.35
N ASP A 44 -15.97 -39.09 -16.08
CA ASP A 44 -16.89 -40.11 -15.50
C ASP A 44 -18.15 -39.56 -14.81
N LYS A 45 -18.41 -38.24 -14.85
CA LYS A 45 -19.60 -37.64 -14.20
C LYS A 45 -20.75 -37.27 -15.15
N LYS A 46 -20.68 -37.59 -16.44
CA LYS A 46 -21.73 -37.24 -17.43
C LYS A 46 -22.54 -38.39 -18.04
N SER A 47 -22.35 -39.65 -17.62
CA SER A 47 -23.08 -40.81 -18.17
C SER A 47 -23.95 -41.60 -17.17
N LYS A 48 -24.54 -40.97 -16.15
CA LYS A 48 -25.55 -41.65 -15.29
C LYS A 48 -26.72 -40.73 -14.95
N LYS A 49 -27.43 -40.26 -15.97
CA LYS A 49 -28.73 -39.59 -15.80
C LYS A 49 -29.57 -39.75 -17.08
N ASN A 50 -29.92 -40.99 -17.39
CA ASN A 50 -31.03 -41.34 -18.28
C ASN A 50 -31.23 -42.86 -18.27
N SER A 51 -32.21 -43.34 -17.50
CA SER A 51 -33.09 -44.45 -17.90
C SER A 51 -33.92 -44.94 -16.71
N LYS A 52 -35.16 -45.34 -17.04
CA LYS A 52 -36.10 -46.17 -16.27
C LYS A 52 -37.20 -45.45 -15.48
N THR A 53 -38.09 -44.82 -16.25
CA THR A 53 -39.53 -45.09 -16.16
C THR A 53 -39.87 -46.32 -17.01
N LYS A 54 -40.49 -47.38 -16.44
CA LYS A 54 -41.50 -48.20 -17.13
C LYS A 54 -42.23 -49.18 -16.19
N LYS A 55 -43.55 -49.11 -16.32
CA LYS A 55 -44.71 -49.89 -15.84
C LYS A 55 -44.51 -51.41 -15.56
N LYS A 56 -45.12 -51.81 -14.44
CA LYS A 56 -46.21 -52.81 -14.20
C LYS A 56 -46.33 -54.10 -15.05
N THR A 57 -46.88 -55.11 -14.35
CA THR A 57 -47.50 -56.41 -14.75
C THR A 57 -46.50 -57.50 -15.18
N THR A 58 -46.54 -58.77 -14.72
CA THR A 58 -47.70 -59.68 -14.63
C THR A 58 -47.36 -60.98 -13.82
N ASN A 59 -48.38 -61.51 -13.11
CA ASN A 59 -48.79 -62.92 -12.97
C ASN A 59 -48.00 -64.06 -12.26
N LYS A 60 -48.77 -64.69 -11.35
CA LYS A 60 -49.09 -66.12 -11.12
C LYS A 60 -48.16 -67.01 -10.27
N LYS A 61 -48.77 -67.51 -9.18
CA LYS A 61 -48.90 -68.91 -8.68
C LYS A 61 -47.56 -69.67 -8.43
N ASN A 62 -47.34 -70.41 -7.35
CA ASN A 62 -48.27 -71.22 -6.57
C ASN A 62 -47.59 -71.81 -5.31
N SER A 63 -48.39 -72.00 -4.27
CA SER A 63 -48.44 -73.19 -3.40
C SER A 63 -47.59 -73.29 -2.12
N LYS A 64 -48.35 -73.66 -1.07
CA LYS A 64 -48.07 -74.54 0.07
C LYS A 64 -47.76 -73.91 1.43
N ASN A 65 -48.84 -73.86 2.21
CA ASN A 65 -48.93 -73.97 3.66
C ASN A 65 -47.86 -74.88 4.28
N LYS A 66 -47.28 -74.42 5.40
CA LYS A 66 -47.17 -75.20 6.65
C LYS A 66 -47.01 -74.25 7.84
N ILE A 67 -47.97 -74.34 8.74
CA ILE A 67 -47.98 -73.72 10.07
C ILE A 67 -47.10 -74.57 10.98
N ALA A 68 -46.18 -73.96 11.75
CA ALA A 68 -46.04 -74.14 13.19
C ALA A 68 -44.69 -73.63 13.76
N LYS A 69 -44.82 -72.92 14.89
CA LYS A 69 -43.88 -72.77 16.02
C LYS A 69 -42.75 -71.74 15.93
N GLU A 70 -43.06 -70.62 16.60
CA GLU A 70 -42.24 -69.93 17.61
C GLU A 70 -40.75 -69.73 17.35
N THR A 71 -40.41 -68.48 17.04
CA THR A 71 -39.25 -67.81 17.65
C THR A 71 -39.57 -66.31 17.74
N LYS A 72 -40.00 -65.85 18.92
CA LYS A 72 -40.03 -64.41 19.25
C LYS A 72 -38.59 -63.90 19.35
N LYS A 73 -37.94 -63.64 18.22
CA LYS A 73 -36.79 -62.73 18.18
C LYS A 73 -37.31 -61.32 18.41
N LYS A 74 -36.98 -60.73 19.57
CA LYS A 74 -37.13 -59.30 19.84
C LYS A 74 -36.42 -58.52 18.72
N ASN A 75 -37.19 -57.99 17.78
CA ASN A 75 -36.72 -56.97 16.85
C ASN A 75 -36.43 -55.70 17.64
N ILE A 76 -35.18 -55.49 18.02
CA ILE A 76 -34.69 -54.15 18.37
C ILE A 76 -34.71 -53.35 17.07
N LYS A 77 -35.82 -52.66 16.79
CA LYS A 77 -35.84 -51.59 15.79
C LYS A 77 -34.87 -50.53 16.30
N LYS A 78 -33.66 -50.49 15.72
CA LYS A 78 -32.77 -49.33 15.82
C LYS A 78 -33.56 -48.16 15.21
N SER A 79 -34.17 -47.34 16.07
CA SER A 79 -34.77 -46.10 15.61
C SER A 79 -33.61 -45.21 15.21
N GLU A 80 -33.41 -45.02 13.90
CA GLU A 80 -32.63 -43.90 13.42
C GLU A 80 -33.38 -42.64 13.84
N LYS A 81 -33.06 -42.10 15.02
CA LYS A 81 -33.59 -40.83 15.50
C LYS A 81 -33.17 -39.77 14.48
N LYS A 82 -34.04 -39.46 13.51
CA LYS A 82 -33.84 -38.35 12.58
C LYS A 82 -33.70 -37.07 13.40
N LEU A 83 -32.53 -36.46 13.30
CA LEU A 83 -32.20 -35.26 14.04
C LEU A 83 -33.19 -34.14 13.65
N SER A 84 -33.81 -33.49 14.66
CA SER A 84 -34.77 -32.40 14.42
C SER A 84 -34.10 -31.27 13.65
N LEU A 85 -34.89 -30.53 12.85
CA LEU A 85 -34.38 -29.42 12.06
C LEU A 85 -33.62 -28.39 12.92
N THR A 86 -34.12 -28.12 14.14
CA THR A 86 -33.46 -27.27 15.14
C THR A 86 -32.10 -27.77 15.58
N LYS A 87 -31.94 -29.08 15.80
CA LYS A 87 -30.66 -29.69 16.16
C LYS A 87 -29.68 -29.70 14.98
N LYS A 88 -30.15 -29.85 13.74
CA LYS A 88 -29.31 -29.71 12.54
C LYS A 88 -28.80 -28.28 12.39
N ILE A 89 -29.67 -27.28 12.56
CA ILE A 89 -29.29 -25.87 12.54
C ILE A 89 -28.25 -25.58 13.63
N LEU A 90 -28.48 -26.05 14.86
CA LEU A 90 -27.53 -25.90 15.98
C LEU A 90 -26.15 -26.53 15.71
N ILE A 91 -26.11 -27.71 15.10
CA ILE A 91 -24.84 -28.35 14.73
C ILE A 91 -24.13 -27.56 13.63
N ILE A 92 -24.87 -27.08 12.62
CA ILE A 92 -24.29 -26.28 11.54
C ILE A 92 -23.75 -24.95 12.09
N THR A 93 -24.51 -24.25 12.92
CA THR A 93 -24.05 -22.98 13.52
C THR A 93 -22.86 -23.20 14.44
N SER A 94 -22.86 -24.26 15.25
CA SER A 94 -21.71 -24.64 16.09
C SER A 94 -20.47 -24.99 15.26
N LEU A 95 -20.63 -25.74 14.17
CA LEU A 95 -19.52 -26.08 13.27
C LEU A 95 -18.95 -24.82 12.61
N VAL A 96 -19.82 -23.93 12.12
CA VAL A 96 -19.40 -22.63 11.55
C VAL A 96 -18.65 -21.82 12.60
N PHE A 97 -19.14 -21.75 13.83
CA PHE A 97 -18.49 -21.04 14.93
C PHE A 97 -17.10 -21.61 15.23
N VAL A 98 -16.95 -22.94 15.34
CA VAL A 98 -15.65 -23.60 15.55
C VAL A 98 -14.70 -23.34 14.38
N THR A 99 -15.19 -23.38 13.14
CA THR A 99 -14.34 -23.09 11.97
C THR A 99 -13.89 -21.64 11.91
N LEU A 100 -14.76 -20.68 12.26
CA LEU A 100 -14.42 -19.26 12.27
C LEU A 100 -13.46 -18.93 13.42
N THR A 101 -13.70 -19.45 14.62
CA THR A 101 -12.81 -19.26 15.78
C THR A 101 -11.47 -19.95 15.56
N GLY A 102 -11.46 -21.21 15.12
CA GLY A 102 -10.22 -21.93 14.80
C GLY A 102 -9.44 -21.27 13.66
N GLY A 103 -10.12 -20.80 12.62
CA GLY A 103 -9.51 -20.04 11.53
C GLY A 103 -8.95 -18.69 11.99
N GLY A 104 -9.67 -17.96 12.84
CA GLY A 104 -9.21 -16.70 13.43
C GLY A 104 -7.98 -16.90 14.32
N LEU A 105 -8.00 -17.90 15.20
CA LEU A 105 -6.84 -18.24 16.04
C LEU A 105 -5.65 -18.70 15.19
N PHE A 106 -5.88 -19.45 14.11
CA PHE A 106 -4.84 -19.84 13.16
C PHE A 106 -4.24 -18.63 12.43
N LEU A 107 -5.03 -17.62 12.07
CA LEU A 107 -4.51 -16.40 11.45
C LEU A 107 -3.72 -15.54 12.45
N LEU A 108 -4.15 -15.46 13.70
CA LEU A 108 -3.51 -14.65 14.75
C LEU A 108 -2.21 -15.30 15.28
N TYR A 109 -2.27 -16.59 15.62
CA TYR A 109 -1.20 -17.30 16.33
C TYR A 109 -0.56 -18.42 15.51
N GLY A 110 -1.00 -18.64 14.28
CA GLY A 110 -0.44 -19.68 13.43
C GLY A 110 1.00 -19.40 12.99
N PRO A 111 1.59 -20.36 12.27
CA PRO A 111 2.98 -20.28 11.82
C PRO A 111 3.23 -19.17 10.78
N TRP A 112 2.17 -18.68 10.13
CA TRP A 112 2.28 -17.62 9.13
C TRP A 112 2.15 -16.24 9.79
N SER A 113 3.27 -15.53 9.93
CA SER A 113 3.33 -14.23 10.58
C SER A 113 2.67 -13.07 9.83
N TYR A 114 2.42 -13.20 8.52
CA TYR A 114 1.91 -12.11 7.67
C TYR A 114 0.66 -11.42 8.23
N PHE A 115 -0.35 -12.19 8.68
CA PHE A 115 -1.56 -11.58 9.22
C PHE A 115 -1.30 -10.87 10.55
N ARG A 116 -0.49 -11.48 11.43
CA ARG A 116 -0.04 -10.86 12.68
C ARG A 116 0.72 -9.56 12.43
N GLU A 117 1.68 -9.57 11.52
CA GLU A 117 2.46 -8.40 11.13
C GLU A 117 1.59 -7.31 10.52
N LEU A 118 0.67 -7.68 9.61
CA LEU A 118 -0.32 -6.79 9.02
C LEU A 118 -1.18 -6.12 10.10
N LEU A 119 -1.74 -6.91 11.01
CA LEU A 119 -2.62 -6.43 12.07
C LEU A 119 -1.86 -5.50 13.01
N ILE A 120 -0.69 -5.91 13.52
CA ILE A 120 0.11 -5.12 14.47
C ILE A 120 0.56 -3.80 13.83
N THR A 121 1.23 -3.84 12.67
CA THR A 121 1.75 -2.61 12.03
C THR A 121 0.63 -1.63 11.64
N THR A 122 -0.54 -2.14 11.25
CA THR A 122 -1.70 -1.29 10.91
C THR A 122 -2.38 -0.73 12.17
N ALA A 123 -2.56 -1.55 13.20
CA ALA A 123 -3.22 -1.17 14.46
C ALA A 123 -2.36 -0.21 15.29
N MET A 124 -1.05 -0.44 15.37
CA MET A 124 -0.16 0.40 16.19
C MET A 124 0.04 1.79 15.61
N THR A 125 -0.10 1.95 14.29
CA THR A 125 0.00 3.25 13.61
C THR A 125 -1.31 4.01 13.48
N THR A 126 -2.44 3.39 13.84
CA THR A 126 -3.69 4.13 14.06
C THR A 126 -3.75 4.58 15.51
N LEU A 127 -4.15 5.84 15.69
CA LEU A 127 -4.10 6.46 16.99
C LEU A 127 -5.19 5.92 17.95
N HIS A 128 -6.32 5.43 17.43
CA HIS A 128 -7.47 4.97 18.23
C HIS A 128 -7.67 3.45 18.28
N HIS A 129 -7.04 2.69 17.39
CA HIS A 129 -7.35 1.27 17.23
C HIS A 129 -6.15 0.38 17.56
N GLN A 130 -5.21 0.88 18.36
CA GLN A 130 -4.11 0.07 18.89
C GLN A 130 -4.61 -1.14 19.67
N TYR A 131 -5.80 -1.03 20.29
CA TYR A 131 -6.48 -2.14 20.97
C TYR A 131 -6.75 -3.35 20.06
N LEU A 132 -6.83 -3.15 18.74
CA LEU A 132 -6.99 -4.26 17.79
C LEU A 132 -5.77 -5.18 17.76
N ALA A 133 -4.59 -4.70 18.16
CA ALA A 133 -3.40 -5.52 18.35
C ALA A 133 -3.21 -5.92 19.81
N THR A 134 -3.33 -4.98 20.76
CA THR A 134 -3.02 -5.25 22.18
C THR A 134 -4.01 -6.20 22.86
N TRP A 135 -5.20 -6.43 22.28
CA TRP A 135 -6.10 -7.48 22.77
C TRP A 135 -5.56 -8.89 22.48
N PHE A 136 -4.80 -9.07 21.39
CA PHE A 136 -4.31 -10.39 20.97
C PHE A 136 -2.84 -10.62 21.27
N TYR A 137 -2.03 -9.57 21.42
CA TYR A 137 -0.59 -9.70 21.56
C TYR A 137 -0.09 -8.87 22.73
N ASP A 138 0.93 -9.41 23.41
CA ASP A 138 1.66 -8.70 24.45
C ASP A 138 2.61 -7.65 23.83
N ASP A 139 3.09 -6.76 24.70
CA ASP A 139 3.96 -5.65 24.30
C ASP A 139 5.28 -6.14 23.69
N GLU A 140 5.80 -7.30 24.13
CA GLU A 140 7.03 -7.89 23.60
C GLU A 140 6.85 -8.36 22.15
N THR A 141 5.77 -9.10 21.85
CA THR A 141 5.45 -9.53 20.48
C THR A 141 5.22 -8.33 19.57
N ILE A 142 4.48 -7.32 20.06
CA ILE A 142 4.22 -6.09 19.32
C ILE A 142 5.54 -5.39 18.98
N LYS A 143 6.42 -5.20 19.97
CA LYS A 143 7.72 -4.57 19.79
C LYS A 143 8.59 -5.34 18.81
N GLU A 144 8.66 -6.67 18.93
CA GLU A 144 9.43 -7.51 18.00
C GLU A 144 8.96 -7.34 16.55
N VAL A 145 7.64 -7.33 16.34
CA VAL A 145 7.05 -7.14 15.00
C VAL A 145 7.33 -5.75 14.44
N LEU A 146 7.24 -4.71 15.27
CA LEU A 146 7.58 -3.34 14.86
C LEU A 146 9.09 -3.18 14.57
N GLU A 147 9.97 -3.84 15.32
CA GLU A 147 11.41 -3.82 15.05
C GLU A 147 11.78 -4.51 13.72
N LYS A 148 11.03 -5.57 13.36
CA LYS A 148 11.14 -6.24 12.04
C LYS A 148 10.53 -5.43 10.90
N ASN A 149 9.66 -4.46 11.22
CA ASN A 149 8.95 -3.63 10.26
C ASN A 149 9.23 -2.16 10.54
N LYS A 150 10.31 -1.62 9.99
CA LYS A 150 10.69 -0.22 10.23
C LYS A 150 11.39 0.41 9.05
N VAL A 151 11.41 1.74 9.07
CA VAL A 151 12.25 2.54 8.19
C VAL A 151 13.47 2.99 8.97
N VAL A 152 14.65 2.77 8.41
CA VAL A 152 15.90 3.31 8.96
C VAL A 152 16.11 4.67 8.33
N ASN A 153 15.77 5.72 9.09
CA ASN A 153 15.95 7.09 8.63
C ASN A 153 17.42 7.36 8.30
N SER A 154 17.65 8.05 7.18
CA SER A 154 18.97 8.52 6.82
C SER A 154 19.20 9.90 7.42
N ASN A 155 20.42 10.14 7.92
CA ASN A 155 20.88 11.48 8.30
C ASN A 155 21.45 12.25 7.10
N ASP A 156 21.32 11.70 5.89
CA ASP A 156 21.73 12.39 4.66
C ASP A 156 20.89 13.64 4.41
N VAL A 157 21.53 14.62 3.76
CA VAL A 157 20.87 15.80 3.19
C VAL A 157 20.93 15.69 1.67
N SER A 158 19.89 16.17 0.99
CA SER A 158 19.83 16.18 -0.47
C SER A 158 20.97 17.00 -1.09
N ASP A 159 21.67 16.41 -2.07
CA ASP A 159 22.62 17.08 -2.96
C ASP A 159 21.86 17.68 -4.14
N LEU A 160 21.66 18.99 -4.07
CA LEU A 160 20.91 19.75 -5.06
C LEU A 160 21.68 19.97 -6.37
N ASN A 161 22.99 19.72 -6.42
CA ASN A 161 23.80 19.92 -7.62
C ASN A 161 23.51 18.87 -8.69
N GLN A 162 23.00 17.71 -8.29
CA GLN A 162 22.65 16.60 -9.19
C GLN A 162 21.28 16.77 -9.86
N ILE A 163 20.51 17.80 -9.46
CA ILE A 163 19.23 18.15 -10.05
C ILE A 163 19.43 19.31 -11.02
N THR A 164 19.13 19.07 -12.29
CA THR A 164 19.17 20.07 -13.35
C THR A 164 17.76 20.28 -13.87
N ILE A 165 17.19 21.46 -13.63
CA ILE A 165 15.87 21.81 -14.13
C ILE A 165 15.93 21.96 -15.65
N LYS A 166 15.35 21.01 -16.37
CA LYS A 166 15.35 21.00 -17.83
C LYS A 166 14.02 21.49 -18.34
N LYS A 167 14.03 22.31 -19.39
CA LYS A 167 12.83 22.53 -20.19
C LYS A 167 12.39 21.19 -20.76
N PHE A 168 11.11 20.89 -20.64
CA PHE A 168 10.55 19.64 -21.15
C PHE A 168 10.84 19.49 -22.65
N ASN A 169 11.45 18.38 -23.05
CA ASN A 169 11.74 18.06 -24.45
C ASN A 169 10.62 17.18 -25.00
N LYS A 170 10.07 17.49 -26.17
CA LYS A 170 8.96 16.74 -26.77
C LYS A 170 9.39 15.61 -27.72
N ASN A 171 10.65 15.59 -28.14
CA ASN A 171 11.12 14.68 -29.19
C ASN A 171 11.74 13.40 -28.63
N PHE A 172 11.05 12.74 -27.70
CA PHE A 172 11.48 11.44 -27.20
C PHE A 172 11.19 10.35 -28.22
N LYS A 173 12.25 9.87 -28.89
CA LYS A 173 12.16 8.74 -29.83
C LYS A 173 12.20 7.39 -29.12
N ASN A 174 12.94 7.31 -28.01
CA ASN A 174 13.14 6.11 -27.22
C ASN A 174 12.95 6.45 -25.73
N TYR A 175 12.17 5.63 -25.03
CA TYR A 175 11.99 5.73 -23.59
C TYR A 175 12.83 4.64 -22.90
N ALA A 176 13.44 4.97 -21.76
CA ALA A 176 14.28 4.01 -21.04
C ALA A 176 13.48 2.79 -20.52
N ASN A 177 12.22 3.00 -20.16
CA ASN A 177 11.30 1.97 -19.69
C ASN A 177 9.84 2.48 -19.77
N LYS A 178 8.88 1.62 -19.39
CA LYS A 178 7.45 1.95 -19.41
C LYS A 178 7.06 3.15 -18.53
N TYR A 179 7.74 3.36 -17.40
CA TYR A 179 7.45 4.47 -16.47
C TYR A 179 7.94 5.79 -17.05
N GLU A 180 9.11 5.76 -17.68
CA GLU A 180 9.68 6.89 -18.43
C GLU A 180 8.73 7.30 -19.57
N GLU A 181 8.18 6.34 -20.33
CA GLU A 181 7.16 6.62 -21.35
C GLU A 181 5.90 7.23 -20.73
N GLN A 182 5.41 6.68 -19.61
CA GLN A 182 4.22 7.21 -18.95
C GLN A 182 4.39 8.65 -18.49
N ILE A 183 5.58 9.09 -18.07
CA ILE A 183 5.83 10.50 -17.72
C ILE A 183 6.02 11.34 -18.98
N LEU A 184 6.91 10.93 -19.89
CA LEU A 184 7.41 11.81 -20.94
C LEU A 184 6.54 11.86 -22.20
N LYS A 185 5.59 10.94 -22.37
CA LYS A 185 4.67 10.95 -23.50
C LYS A 185 3.47 11.86 -23.23
N LYS A 186 3.54 13.13 -23.59
CA LYS A 186 2.42 14.08 -23.41
C LYS A 186 1.33 13.90 -24.46
N ASN A 187 0.10 14.28 -24.11
CA ASN A 187 -1.00 14.36 -25.07
C ASN A 187 -0.93 15.69 -25.82
N ASN A 188 -0.74 16.80 -25.10
CA ASN A 188 -0.52 18.13 -25.68
C ASN A 188 0.77 18.77 -25.17
N ASP A 189 1.42 19.56 -26.03
CA ASP A 189 2.65 20.29 -25.67
C ASP A 189 2.43 21.27 -24.50
N SER A 190 1.22 21.80 -24.34
CA SER A 190 0.84 22.75 -23.30
C SER A 190 0.52 22.12 -21.93
N ASP A 191 0.44 20.79 -21.82
CA ASP A 191 0.04 20.15 -20.56
C ASP A 191 1.06 20.50 -19.46
N GLN A 192 0.62 21.08 -18.35
CA GLN A 192 1.53 21.44 -17.24
C GLN A 192 1.82 20.27 -16.31
N TYR A 193 0.93 19.27 -16.33
CA TYR A 193 1.06 18.04 -15.58
C TYR A 193 0.55 16.85 -16.39
N LYS A 194 0.83 15.64 -15.91
CA LYS A 194 0.18 14.42 -16.40
C LYS A 194 -0.27 13.56 -15.24
N LEU A 195 -1.53 13.12 -15.31
CA LEU A 195 -2.12 12.16 -14.37
C LEU A 195 -1.86 10.73 -14.86
N ILE A 196 -1.36 9.88 -13.97
CA ILE A 196 -1.03 8.48 -14.24
C ILE A 196 -1.69 7.63 -13.16
N GLU A 197 -2.47 6.63 -13.55
CA GLU A 197 -3.00 5.65 -12.61
C GLU A 197 -1.91 4.67 -12.17
N VAL A 198 -1.80 4.44 -10.87
CA VAL A 198 -0.87 3.49 -10.27
C VAL A 198 -1.64 2.42 -9.51
N ASN A 199 -1.48 1.18 -9.96
CA ASN A 199 -2.21 0.03 -9.44
C ASN A 199 -1.22 -1.05 -9.00
N GLY A 200 -1.48 -1.63 -7.83
CA GLY A 200 -0.78 -2.78 -7.27
C GLY A 200 -1.76 -3.84 -6.77
N ALA A 201 -1.23 -4.87 -6.13
CA ALA A 201 -2.08 -5.95 -5.61
C ALA A 201 -3.02 -5.49 -4.49
N THR A 202 -2.56 -4.56 -3.64
CA THR A 202 -3.30 -4.07 -2.47
C THR A 202 -3.75 -2.61 -2.61
N TYR A 203 -3.22 -1.88 -3.59
CA TYR A 203 -3.41 -0.45 -3.70
C TYR A 203 -3.86 0.00 -5.09
N LYS A 204 -4.63 1.08 -5.11
CA LYS A 204 -4.90 1.91 -6.29
C LYS A 204 -4.63 3.36 -5.94
N GLY A 205 -4.24 4.15 -6.93
CA GLY A 205 -4.01 5.56 -6.75
C GLY A 205 -3.56 6.25 -8.01
N TYR A 206 -3.00 7.44 -7.80
CA TYR A 206 -2.69 8.38 -8.86
C TYR A 206 -1.31 9.00 -8.61
N LEU A 207 -0.51 9.06 -9.65
CA LEU A 207 0.73 9.82 -9.70
C LEU A 207 0.53 11.00 -10.66
N VAL A 208 0.83 12.20 -10.19
CA VAL A 208 0.92 13.38 -11.04
C VAL A 208 2.40 13.70 -11.29
N ALA A 209 2.76 13.80 -12.56
CA ALA A 209 4.05 14.35 -12.99
C ALA A 209 3.84 15.82 -13.37
N ALA A 210 4.34 16.75 -12.56
CA ALA A 210 4.35 18.19 -12.81
C ALA A 210 5.66 18.59 -13.51
N TYR A 211 5.55 19.16 -14.70
CA TYR A 211 6.71 19.39 -15.57
C TYR A 211 7.48 20.67 -15.26
N ASP A 212 6.84 21.64 -14.61
CA ASP A 212 7.45 22.91 -14.25
C ASP A 212 7.55 23.05 -12.72
N PRO A 213 8.72 22.79 -12.12
CA PRO A 213 8.88 22.86 -10.67
C PRO A 213 8.79 24.29 -10.13
N SER A 214 8.97 25.35 -10.94
CA SER A 214 8.85 26.73 -10.46
C SER A 214 7.42 27.17 -10.17
N LYS A 215 6.45 26.32 -10.48
CA LYS A 215 5.03 26.52 -10.15
C LYS A 215 4.60 25.74 -8.91
N ILE A 216 5.52 25.02 -8.28
CA ILE A 216 5.26 24.31 -7.05
C ILE A 216 5.36 25.28 -5.89
N GLU A 217 4.32 25.29 -5.06
CA GLU A 217 4.26 26.13 -3.86
C GLU A 217 3.69 25.29 -2.72
N ILE A 218 4.15 25.55 -1.50
CA ILE A 218 3.49 25.03 -0.30
C ILE A 218 2.59 26.13 0.23
N VAL A 219 1.29 25.85 0.27
CA VAL A 219 0.27 26.78 0.77
C VAL A 219 -0.22 26.34 2.14
N HIS A 220 -0.74 27.31 2.89
CA HIS A 220 -1.11 27.13 4.28
C HIS A 220 -2.56 27.54 4.53
N SER A 221 -3.12 27.01 5.63
CA SER A 221 -4.37 27.52 6.15
C SER A 221 -4.26 29.02 6.46
N LYS A 222 -5.26 29.80 6.08
CA LYS A 222 -5.47 31.20 6.49
C LYS A 222 -5.58 31.36 8.01
N TYR A 223 -5.84 30.27 8.72
CA TYR A 223 -5.96 30.21 10.17
C TYR A 223 -4.87 29.34 10.80
N LEU A 224 -3.68 29.26 10.17
CA LEU A 224 -2.54 28.47 10.66
C LEU A 224 -2.25 28.76 12.14
N GLY A 225 -1.99 27.71 12.92
CA GLY A 225 -1.85 27.76 14.37
C GLY A 225 -3.18 27.64 15.15
N ASN A 226 -4.33 27.76 14.48
CA ASN A 226 -5.65 27.67 15.10
C ASN A 226 -6.55 26.62 14.42
N GLN A 227 -6.80 26.76 13.11
CA GLN A 227 -7.66 25.86 12.35
C GLN A 227 -7.06 25.56 10.97
N GLY A 228 -7.21 24.33 10.51
CA GLY A 228 -6.86 23.88 9.18
C GLY A 228 -7.98 24.19 8.18
N GLN A 229 -7.71 23.91 6.92
CA GLN A 229 -8.70 24.06 5.84
C GLN A 229 -8.79 22.79 5.01
N LEU A 230 -9.93 22.61 4.34
CA LEU A 230 -10.04 21.61 3.29
C LEU A 230 -9.07 21.94 2.17
N ILE A 231 -8.42 20.92 1.63
CA ILE A 231 -7.52 21.05 0.49
C ILE A 231 -8.20 21.64 -0.75
N THR A 232 -9.49 21.35 -0.96
CA THR A 232 -10.27 21.96 -2.05
C THR A 232 -10.42 23.46 -1.88
N THR A 233 -10.55 23.95 -0.65
CA THR A 233 -10.59 25.39 -0.35
C THR A 233 -9.22 26.01 -0.60
N MET A 234 -8.14 25.40 -0.09
CA MET A 234 -6.78 25.92 -0.33
C MET A 234 -6.41 25.91 -1.82
N ALA A 235 -6.78 24.87 -2.56
CA ALA A 235 -6.56 24.78 -4.00
C ALA A 235 -7.30 25.90 -4.75
N LYS A 236 -8.57 26.14 -4.40
CA LYS A 236 -9.38 27.20 -5.01
C LYS A 236 -8.85 28.58 -4.68
N ASP A 237 -8.50 28.83 -3.42
CA ASP A 237 -8.02 30.13 -2.94
C ASP A 237 -6.67 30.54 -3.56
N ASN A 238 -5.88 29.57 -4.03
CA ASN A 238 -4.55 29.77 -4.61
C ASN A 238 -4.49 29.45 -6.12
N ASP A 239 -5.63 29.33 -6.79
CA ASP A 239 -5.71 29.04 -8.23
C ASP A 239 -4.91 27.81 -8.69
N ALA A 240 -4.91 26.75 -7.87
CA ALA A 240 -4.14 25.54 -8.14
C ALA A 240 -4.74 24.71 -9.29
N LEU A 241 -3.85 24.19 -10.16
CA LEU A 241 -4.17 23.12 -11.11
C LEU A 241 -4.24 21.77 -10.42
N VAL A 242 -3.27 21.50 -9.54
CA VAL A 242 -3.14 20.25 -8.79
C VAL A 242 -2.85 20.59 -7.33
N ALA A 243 -3.44 19.86 -6.39
CA ALA A 243 -3.10 19.96 -4.98
C ALA A 243 -3.07 18.58 -4.32
N ILE A 244 -2.06 18.35 -3.49
CA ILE A 244 -1.98 17.22 -2.55
C ILE A 244 -1.79 17.73 -1.12
N ASN A 245 -2.19 16.95 -0.13
CA ASN A 245 -1.95 17.34 1.27
C ASN A 245 -0.45 17.39 1.58
N GLY A 246 -0.06 18.18 2.58
CA GLY A 246 1.32 18.35 2.99
C GLY A 246 1.69 17.58 4.26
N GLY A 247 2.30 18.29 5.20
CA GLY A 247 2.95 17.74 6.39
C GLY A 247 1.98 17.35 7.51
N GLY A 248 2.56 16.85 8.59
CA GLY A 248 1.81 16.40 9.76
C GLY A 248 1.30 17.55 10.61
N PHE A 249 0.30 17.27 11.44
CA PHE A 249 -0.26 18.24 12.36
C PHE A 249 -0.54 17.64 13.73
N TYR A 250 -0.45 18.50 14.74
CA TYR A 250 -0.84 18.20 16.10
C TYR A 250 -2.37 18.35 16.22
N ASP A 251 -3.03 17.31 16.72
CA ASP A 251 -4.49 17.26 16.90
C ASP A 251 -4.83 16.68 18.28
N PRO A 252 -4.67 17.47 19.35
CA PRO A 252 -5.01 17.03 20.70
C PRO A 252 -6.52 16.79 20.78
N ASP A 253 -6.89 15.71 21.48
CA ASP A 253 -8.28 15.31 21.71
C ASP A 253 -9.13 15.09 20.44
N TRP A 254 -8.50 14.91 19.28
CA TRP A 254 -9.15 14.40 18.05
C TRP A 254 -10.23 15.31 17.48
N LYS A 255 -10.16 16.61 17.78
CA LYS A 255 -11.13 17.58 17.28
C LYS A 255 -10.99 17.85 15.78
N SER A 256 -9.97 17.28 15.11
CA SER A 256 -9.71 17.42 13.68
C SER A 256 -9.63 18.88 13.25
N GLN A 257 -9.06 19.71 14.13
CA GLN A 257 -8.93 21.13 13.81
C GLN A 257 -7.92 21.31 12.69
N GLY A 258 -6.86 20.48 12.64
CA GLY A 258 -5.91 20.47 11.53
C GLY A 258 -5.10 21.75 11.39
N GLY A 259 -5.11 22.63 12.41
CA GLY A 259 -4.55 23.97 12.31
C GLY A 259 -3.09 24.08 12.73
N ILE A 260 -2.60 23.13 13.53
CA ILE A 260 -1.30 23.22 14.19
C ILE A 260 -0.30 22.28 13.50
N PRO A 261 0.66 22.77 12.69
CA PRO A 261 1.72 21.92 12.13
C PRO A 261 2.50 21.18 13.23
N SER A 262 2.87 19.94 12.97
CA SER A 262 3.65 19.10 13.92
C SER A 262 5.15 19.40 13.94
N GLY A 263 5.60 20.32 13.08
CA GLY A 263 7.01 20.70 12.94
C GLY A 263 7.14 22.05 12.25
N LEU A 264 8.35 22.36 11.80
CA LEU A 264 8.69 23.60 11.12
C LEU A 264 7.87 23.78 9.84
N THR A 265 7.38 25.00 9.66
CA THR A 265 6.69 25.49 8.46
C THR A 265 7.35 26.79 8.01
N ILE A 266 7.87 26.79 6.79
CA ILE A 266 8.51 27.95 6.15
C ILE A 266 7.70 28.29 4.89
N ASN A 267 7.47 29.58 4.67
CA ASN A 267 6.89 30.08 3.43
C ASN A 267 7.62 31.34 2.98
N ASN A 268 7.97 31.42 1.69
CA ASN A 268 8.74 32.54 1.13
C ASN A 268 10.02 32.87 1.93
N GLY A 269 10.68 31.86 2.49
CA GLY A 269 11.89 31.98 3.33
C GLY A 269 11.65 32.38 4.79
N GLU A 270 10.41 32.70 5.17
CA GLU A 270 10.04 33.10 6.52
C GLU A 270 9.42 31.95 7.32
N VAL A 271 9.74 31.90 8.62
CA VAL A 271 9.18 30.88 9.51
C VAL A 271 7.75 31.28 9.88
N LEU A 272 6.77 30.52 9.39
CA LEU A 272 5.36 30.71 9.75
C LEU A 272 4.98 29.99 11.05
N TYR A 273 5.61 28.84 11.30
CA TYR A 273 5.32 28.04 12.48
C TYR A 273 6.53 27.18 12.85
N ASP A 274 6.86 27.09 14.14
CA ASP A 274 7.96 26.27 14.65
C ASP A 274 7.52 25.52 15.91
N PHE A 275 6.93 24.34 15.72
CA PHE A 275 6.44 23.50 16.83
C PHE A 275 7.57 23.07 17.78
N LYS A 276 8.80 22.93 17.27
CA LYS A 276 9.96 22.43 18.02
C LYS A 276 10.79 23.53 18.66
N SER A 277 10.41 24.79 18.49
CA SER A 277 11.07 25.96 19.10
C SER A 277 12.59 25.97 18.84
N GLY A 278 12.99 25.82 17.58
CA GLY A 278 14.37 25.82 17.12
C GLY A 278 15.02 24.42 17.01
N GLY A 279 14.32 23.38 17.45
CA GLY A 279 14.77 21.99 17.28
C GLY A 279 14.82 21.55 15.81
N ALA A 280 15.72 20.60 15.51
CA ALA A 280 15.82 20.03 14.17
C ALA A 280 14.68 19.05 13.85
N GLY A 281 14.36 18.93 12.56
CA GLY A 281 13.28 18.07 12.09
C GLY A 281 13.47 17.56 10.68
N GLU A 282 12.67 16.57 10.30
CA GLU A 282 12.65 15.99 8.96
C GLU A 282 12.00 16.97 7.98
N LEU A 283 12.79 17.91 7.49
CA LEU A 283 12.32 18.96 6.60
C LEU A 283 12.12 18.43 5.17
N ILE A 284 11.01 18.81 4.56
CA ILE A 284 10.65 18.55 3.17
C ILE A 284 10.30 19.91 2.58
N GLY A 285 11.07 20.39 1.60
CA GLY A 285 10.79 21.70 1.04
C GLY A 285 11.48 21.98 -0.28
N PHE A 286 11.12 23.09 -0.90
CA PHE A 286 11.68 23.56 -2.15
C PHE A 286 12.58 24.77 -1.91
N THR A 287 13.76 24.75 -2.52
CA THR A 287 14.66 25.91 -2.54
C THR A 287 14.18 26.97 -3.53
N LYS A 288 14.79 28.17 -3.48
CA LYS A 288 14.57 29.24 -4.48
C LYS A 288 14.79 28.79 -5.93
N ASP A 289 15.69 27.82 -6.11
CA ASP A 289 15.99 27.21 -7.42
C ASP A 289 15.01 26.09 -7.82
N ASN A 290 13.89 25.94 -7.11
CA ASN A 290 12.82 24.96 -7.36
C ASN A 290 13.30 23.51 -7.23
N LYS A 291 14.25 23.24 -6.32
CA LYS A 291 14.78 21.91 -6.05
C LYS A 291 14.25 21.38 -4.72
N LEU A 292 13.79 20.13 -4.72
CA LEU A 292 13.30 19.46 -3.53
C LEU A 292 14.49 19.07 -2.63
N LEU A 293 14.59 19.76 -1.50
CA LEU A 293 15.54 19.53 -0.42
C LEU A 293 14.89 18.65 0.65
N LEU A 294 15.55 17.55 0.98
CA LEU A 294 15.24 16.69 2.11
C LEU A 294 16.43 16.72 3.08
N GLY A 295 16.16 16.79 4.38
CA GLY A 295 17.20 16.63 5.38
C GLY A 295 16.71 16.93 6.80
N TYR A 296 17.35 16.28 7.77
CA TYR A 296 17.12 16.57 9.18
C TYR A 296 17.83 17.86 9.58
N MET A 297 17.11 18.96 9.75
CA MET A 297 17.72 20.29 9.87
C MET A 297 16.97 21.26 10.78
N THR A 298 17.72 22.24 11.31
CA THR A 298 17.18 23.43 11.99
C THR A 298 16.78 24.52 10.99
N VAL A 299 16.08 25.55 11.46
CA VAL A 299 15.76 26.77 10.67
C VAL A 299 17.01 27.39 10.05
N GLU A 300 18.10 27.51 10.81
CA GLU A 300 19.33 28.14 10.34
C GLU A 300 19.98 27.33 9.20
N GLN A 301 20.00 26.00 9.34
CA GLN A 301 20.50 25.09 8.30
C GLN A 301 19.61 25.13 7.07
N ALA A 302 18.29 25.21 7.23
CA ALA A 302 17.35 25.33 6.12
C ALA A 302 17.59 26.64 5.33
N ARG A 303 17.77 27.77 6.03
CA ARG A 303 18.11 29.06 5.43
C ARG A 303 19.44 29.02 4.66
N LYS A 304 20.47 28.36 5.20
CA LYS A 304 21.76 28.17 4.51
C LYS A 304 21.63 27.38 3.19
N ASN A 305 20.62 26.53 3.07
CA ASN A 305 20.31 25.79 1.85
C ASN A 305 19.32 26.52 0.92
N ASN A 306 19.10 27.83 1.13
CA ASN A 306 18.22 28.66 0.30
C ASN A 306 16.79 28.09 0.20
N ILE A 307 16.27 27.52 1.29
CA ILE A 307 14.90 27.06 1.36
C ILE A 307 13.93 28.24 1.13
N GLU A 308 12.91 28.04 0.30
CA GLU A 308 11.84 29.00 0.04
C GLU A 308 10.58 28.56 0.81
N ASP A 309 10.13 27.33 0.56
CA ASP A 309 8.97 26.75 1.21
C ASP A 309 9.34 25.41 1.84
N ALA A 310 8.87 25.14 3.05
CA ALA A 310 9.09 23.86 3.71
C ALA A 310 8.03 23.50 4.75
N ILE A 311 7.91 22.19 4.95
CA ILE A 311 7.10 21.54 5.97
C ILE A 311 7.91 20.39 6.58
N GLU A 312 7.46 19.86 7.71
CA GLU A 312 8.02 18.65 8.28
C GLU A 312 7.10 17.45 8.13
N PHE A 313 7.67 16.35 7.64
CA PHE A 313 7.11 15.01 7.73
C PHE A 313 8.15 13.96 7.37
N GLY A 314 7.78 12.69 7.51
CA GLY A 314 8.61 11.57 7.12
C GLY A 314 7.82 10.29 6.93
N PRO A 315 8.54 9.18 6.68
CA PRO A 315 9.99 9.10 6.48
C PRO A 315 10.43 9.53 5.07
N TYR A 316 11.72 9.80 4.89
CA TYR A 316 12.32 9.91 3.55
C TYR A 316 12.40 8.55 2.87
N LEU A 317 12.01 8.49 1.59
CA LEU A 317 11.98 7.25 0.82
C LEU A 317 13.22 7.10 -0.05
N ILE A 318 13.67 8.21 -0.64
CA ILE A 318 14.83 8.26 -1.54
C ILE A 318 15.57 9.57 -1.27
N ILE A 319 16.88 9.48 -1.06
CA ILE A 319 17.76 10.65 -0.94
C ILE A 319 18.95 10.43 -1.87
N ASN A 320 19.23 11.41 -2.71
CA ASN A 320 20.36 11.39 -3.64
C ASN A 320 20.35 10.16 -4.57
N GLY A 321 19.16 9.72 -4.97
CA GLY A 321 18.92 8.53 -5.80
C GLY A 321 19.12 7.21 -5.07
N ARG A 322 19.42 7.23 -3.76
CA ARG A 322 19.58 6.04 -2.92
C ARG A 322 18.30 5.78 -2.15
N ARG A 323 17.88 4.52 -2.14
CA ARG A 323 16.73 4.05 -1.37
C ARG A 323 17.06 4.09 0.12
N THR A 324 16.17 4.65 0.92
CA THR A 324 16.19 4.46 2.38
C THR A 324 15.97 2.98 2.71
N THR A 325 16.62 2.46 3.74
CA THR A 325 16.45 1.05 4.12
C THR A 325 15.10 0.86 4.80
N ILE A 326 14.27 -0.01 4.22
CA ILE A 326 12.93 -0.36 4.72
C ILE A 326 12.90 -1.88 4.97
N TYR A 327 12.64 -2.26 6.22
CA TYR A 327 12.39 -3.64 6.62
C TYR A 327 10.89 -3.93 6.64
N GLY A 328 10.51 -5.13 6.19
CA GLY A 328 9.12 -5.56 6.10
C GLY A 328 8.25 -4.56 5.32
N ASN A 329 7.12 -4.15 5.91
CA ASN A 329 6.22 -3.14 5.32
C ASN A 329 6.57 -1.68 5.70
N GLY A 330 7.67 -1.48 6.44
CA GLY A 330 8.12 -0.18 6.94
C GLY A 330 7.43 0.29 8.22
N GLY A 331 6.65 -0.57 8.88
CA GLY A 331 6.10 -0.33 10.22
C GLY A 331 4.77 0.42 10.25
N TRP A 332 4.35 0.97 9.11
CA TRP A 332 3.16 1.80 9.02
C TRP A 332 1.94 1.05 8.47
N GLY A 333 2.08 -0.26 8.24
CA GLY A 333 1.03 -1.10 7.67
C GLY A 333 0.59 -0.64 6.27
N TYR A 334 -0.62 -1.04 5.88
CA TYR A 334 -1.22 -0.65 4.61
C TYR A 334 -2.28 0.42 4.83
N GLY A 335 -2.21 1.49 4.03
CA GLY A 335 -3.21 2.54 4.12
C GLY A 335 -3.10 3.56 3.00
N PRO A 336 -3.94 4.61 3.03
CA PRO A 336 -3.78 5.75 2.14
C PRO A 336 -2.43 6.43 2.40
N ARG A 337 -1.76 6.83 1.33
CA ARG A 337 -0.43 7.46 1.38
C ARG A 337 -0.38 8.67 0.46
N THR A 338 0.42 9.65 0.84
CA THR A 338 0.76 10.80 0.01
C THR A 338 2.28 10.94 -0.02
N VAL A 339 2.85 11.21 -1.18
CA VAL A 339 4.30 11.31 -1.35
C VAL A 339 4.63 12.43 -2.33
N ILE A 340 5.69 13.18 -2.02
CA ILE A 340 6.31 14.14 -2.93
C ILE A 340 7.69 13.63 -3.34
N GLY A 341 8.06 13.84 -4.59
CA GLY A 341 9.42 13.57 -5.06
C GLY A 341 9.80 14.47 -6.23
N GLN A 342 11.10 14.47 -6.55
CA GLN A 342 11.63 15.19 -7.70
C GLN A 342 12.65 14.33 -8.43
N ARG A 343 12.54 14.30 -9.76
CA ARG A 343 13.49 13.64 -10.67
C ARG A 343 14.72 14.52 -10.93
N LYS A 344 15.81 13.93 -11.43
CA LYS A 344 17.03 14.69 -11.80
C LYS A 344 16.81 15.75 -12.88
N ASP A 345 15.79 15.59 -13.71
CA ASP A 345 15.39 16.53 -14.77
C ASP A 345 14.51 17.69 -14.26
N GLY A 346 14.17 17.70 -12.97
CA GLY A 346 13.36 18.73 -12.31
C GLY A 346 11.87 18.39 -12.22
N ILE A 347 11.38 17.37 -12.92
CA ILE A 347 9.96 16.97 -12.86
C ILE A 347 9.60 16.58 -11.43
N VAL A 348 8.51 17.17 -10.91
CA VAL A 348 7.99 16.90 -9.58
C VAL A 348 6.91 15.82 -9.66
N LEU A 349 6.97 14.88 -8.73
CA LEU A 349 6.12 13.71 -8.64
C LEU A 349 5.25 13.82 -7.40
N MET A 350 3.93 13.84 -7.58
CA MET A 350 2.94 13.87 -6.50
C MET A 350 2.12 12.58 -6.54
N LEU A 351 2.34 11.70 -5.57
CA LEU A 351 1.67 10.40 -5.49
C LEU A 351 0.61 10.44 -4.40
N VAL A 352 -0.61 10.00 -4.72
CA VAL A 352 -1.69 9.77 -3.76
C VAL A 352 -2.24 8.38 -3.96
N ILE A 353 -2.23 7.58 -2.90
CA ILE A 353 -2.75 6.21 -2.86
C ILE A 353 -4.04 6.18 -2.05
N ASP A 354 -5.10 5.61 -2.61
CA ASP A 354 -6.31 5.26 -1.86
C ASP A 354 -6.01 4.10 -0.91
N GLY A 355 -6.68 4.06 0.23
CA GLY A 355 -6.63 2.92 1.14
C GLY A 355 -7.87 2.87 2.02
N ARG A 356 -8.05 1.78 2.77
CA ARG A 356 -9.25 1.57 3.62
C ARG A 356 -10.56 1.68 2.83
N ARG A 357 -10.54 1.17 1.59
CA ARG A 357 -11.68 1.09 0.67
C ARG A 357 -11.79 -0.32 0.11
N ALA A 358 -12.99 -0.70 -0.32
CA ALA A 358 -13.23 -2.03 -0.90
C ALA A 358 -12.36 -2.29 -2.14
N HIS A 359 -12.04 -1.25 -2.91
CA HIS A 359 -11.19 -1.34 -4.10
C HIS A 359 -9.69 -1.15 -3.82
N SER A 360 -9.31 -0.71 -2.61
CA SER A 360 -7.92 -0.42 -2.24
C SER A 360 -7.72 -0.56 -0.73
N ILE A 361 -6.95 -1.57 -0.33
CA ILE A 361 -6.53 -1.73 1.07
C ILE A 361 -5.56 -0.61 1.43
N GLY A 362 -4.67 -0.26 0.50
CA GLY A 362 -3.66 0.77 0.65
C GLY A 362 -2.26 0.25 0.35
N ALA A 363 -1.28 1.14 0.48
CA ALA A 363 0.13 0.86 0.23
C ALA A 363 0.92 0.87 1.54
N SER A 364 1.92 -0.01 1.61
CA SER A 364 3.00 0.04 2.59
C SER A 364 4.01 1.14 2.26
N ILE A 365 4.93 1.44 3.18
CA ILE A 365 6.02 2.39 2.91
C ILE A 365 6.97 1.82 1.82
N LYS A 366 7.13 0.50 1.77
CA LYS A 366 7.92 -0.16 0.73
C LYS A 366 7.28 -0.02 -0.65
N ASP A 367 5.96 -0.21 -0.75
CA ASP A 367 5.24 -0.06 -2.02
C ASP A 367 5.41 1.35 -2.61
N ILE A 368 5.22 2.39 -1.79
CA ILE A 368 5.38 3.78 -2.26
C ILE A 368 6.85 4.11 -2.61
N GLN A 369 7.83 3.56 -1.89
CA GLN A 369 9.23 3.72 -2.28
C GLN A 369 9.48 3.08 -3.66
N ASP A 370 9.00 1.86 -3.88
CA ASP A 370 9.18 1.15 -5.15
C ASP A 370 8.50 1.90 -6.32
N ILE A 371 7.31 2.49 -6.11
CA ILE A 371 6.66 3.36 -7.08
C ILE A 371 7.57 4.56 -7.41
N MET A 372 8.02 5.32 -6.40
CA MET A 372 8.83 6.51 -6.64
C MET A 372 10.16 6.19 -7.35
N VAL A 373 10.80 5.07 -7.03
CA VAL A 373 12.01 4.62 -7.73
C VAL A 373 11.70 4.27 -9.18
N ASN A 374 10.62 3.54 -9.45
CA ASN A 374 10.22 3.17 -10.81
C ASN A 374 9.97 4.39 -11.70
N TYR A 375 9.41 5.47 -11.14
CA TYR A 375 9.19 6.73 -11.83
C TYR A 375 10.41 7.68 -11.81
N GLY A 376 11.56 7.21 -11.31
CA GLY A 376 12.84 7.91 -11.43
C GLY A 376 13.05 9.05 -10.43
N ALA A 377 12.33 9.06 -9.31
CA ALA A 377 12.55 10.04 -8.26
C ALA A 377 14.00 9.98 -7.76
N TYR A 378 14.64 11.15 -7.68
CA TYR A 378 15.99 11.32 -7.14
C TYR A 378 15.94 11.64 -5.65
N ASN A 379 15.02 12.51 -5.25
CA ASN A 379 14.61 12.74 -3.87
C ASN A 379 13.12 12.42 -3.75
N ALA A 380 12.71 11.74 -2.69
CA ALA A 380 11.30 11.49 -2.41
C ALA A 380 11.05 11.32 -0.91
N ALA A 381 9.95 11.90 -0.43
CA ALA A 381 9.56 11.87 0.97
C ALA A 381 8.07 11.57 1.12
N ASN A 382 7.76 10.73 2.11
CA ASN A 382 6.38 10.50 2.52
C ASN A 382 5.82 11.79 3.17
N LEU A 383 4.54 12.04 2.93
CA LEU A 383 3.76 13.13 3.50
C LEU A 383 2.65 12.56 4.38
N ASP A 384 1.85 13.44 5.00
CA ASP A 384 0.78 12.98 5.88
C ASP A 384 -0.19 12.06 5.13
N GLY A 385 -0.53 10.94 5.75
CA GLY A 385 -1.24 9.84 5.10
C GLY A 385 -2.67 9.72 5.60
N GLY A 386 -3.23 8.51 5.44
CA GLY A 386 -4.51 8.16 6.03
C GLY A 386 -5.63 9.09 5.57
N SER A 387 -6.35 9.68 6.52
CA SER A 387 -7.49 10.55 6.23
C SER A 387 -7.11 11.90 5.62
N SER A 388 -5.81 12.27 5.60
CA SER A 388 -5.33 13.44 4.85
C SER A 388 -5.17 13.20 3.36
N SER A 389 -4.93 11.94 2.95
CA SER A 389 -4.56 11.61 1.57
C SER A 389 -5.63 12.00 0.56
N THR A 390 -5.38 13.13 -0.11
CA THR A 390 -6.32 13.74 -1.06
C THR A 390 -5.56 14.32 -2.23
N LEU A 391 -6.04 14.03 -3.44
CA LEU A 391 -5.61 14.63 -4.69
C LEU A 391 -6.76 15.48 -5.23
N VAL A 392 -6.49 16.77 -5.46
CA VAL A 392 -7.39 17.70 -6.14
C VAL A 392 -6.77 18.07 -7.47
N ILE A 393 -7.56 18.01 -8.55
CA ILE A 393 -7.18 18.53 -9.86
C ILE A 393 -8.32 19.42 -10.34
N GLU A 394 -7.99 20.66 -10.73
CA GLU A 394 -8.96 21.64 -11.24
C GLU A 394 -10.21 21.77 -10.34
N ASN A 395 -9.97 21.91 -9.03
CA ASN A 395 -10.99 21.99 -7.97
C ASN A 395 -11.88 20.74 -7.79
N LYS A 396 -11.52 19.61 -8.40
CA LYS A 396 -12.22 18.32 -8.22
C LYS A 396 -11.35 17.33 -7.47
N VAL A 397 -11.95 16.64 -6.50
CA VAL A 397 -11.30 15.52 -5.82
C VAL A 397 -11.23 14.34 -6.78
N ILE A 398 -10.04 13.77 -6.97
CA ILE A 398 -9.79 12.71 -7.94
C ILE A 398 -9.79 11.33 -7.28
N ASN A 399 -9.26 11.23 -6.07
CA ASN A 399 -9.16 9.97 -5.34
C ASN A 399 -10.36 9.78 -4.39
N ASN A 400 -10.31 8.77 -3.50
CA ASN A 400 -11.39 8.47 -2.55
C ASN A 400 -10.94 8.68 -1.08
N PRO A 401 -10.85 9.93 -0.59
CA PRO A 401 -10.49 10.26 0.79
C PRO A 401 -11.34 9.54 1.85
N VAL A 402 -10.75 9.32 3.04
CA VAL A 402 -11.30 8.44 4.09
C VAL A 402 -11.51 9.08 5.46
N ALA A 403 -11.51 10.40 5.54
CA ALA A 403 -11.90 11.10 6.77
C ALA A 403 -13.38 10.83 7.13
N SER A 404 -13.68 10.81 8.42
CA SER A 404 -15.04 10.65 8.95
C SER A 404 -15.86 11.94 8.84
N THR A 405 -15.95 12.50 7.63
CA THR A 405 -16.71 13.72 7.30
C THR A 405 -17.59 13.45 6.07
N PRO A 406 -18.65 14.23 5.82
CA PRO A 406 -19.49 14.05 4.63
C PRO A 406 -18.73 14.14 3.31
N SER A 407 -17.65 14.92 3.26
CA SER A 407 -16.81 15.07 2.06
C SER A 407 -15.72 14.00 1.94
N GLY A 408 -15.52 13.17 2.97
CA GLY A 408 -14.40 12.23 3.07
C GLY A 408 -13.03 12.90 3.30
N MET A 409 -12.96 14.23 3.33
CA MET A 409 -11.73 15.01 3.54
C MET A 409 -11.66 15.58 4.97
N ARG A 410 -10.45 15.86 5.47
CA ARG A 410 -10.26 16.57 6.73
C ARG A 410 -9.59 17.92 6.54
N ASN A 411 -9.76 18.78 7.54
CA ASN A 411 -9.00 20.02 7.62
C ASN A 411 -7.53 19.69 7.89
N ILE A 412 -6.64 20.34 7.15
CA ILE A 412 -5.18 20.16 7.23
C ILE A 412 -4.50 21.54 7.27
N PRO A 413 -3.26 21.64 7.79
CA PRO A 413 -2.63 22.94 7.98
C PRO A 413 -1.99 23.48 6.69
N ASN A 414 -1.63 22.59 5.77
CA ASN A 414 -0.89 22.94 4.56
C ASN A 414 -1.13 21.91 3.43
N ALA A 415 -0.88 22.35 2.21
CA ALA A 415 -0.97 21.56 0.98
C ALA A 415 0.17 21.95 0.04
N ILE A 416 0.58 21.01 -0.80
CA ILE A 416 1.53 21.27 -1.90
C ILE A 416 0.71 21.39 -3.17
N ILE A 417 0.90 22.49 -3.91
CA ILE A 417 0.15 22.78 -5.12
C ILE A 417 1.04 22.91 -6.34
N LEU A 418 0.45 22.70 -7.52
CA LEU A 418 0.93 23.19 -8.80
C LEU A 418 0.02 24.32 -9.24
N LYS A 419 0.57 25.52 -9.46
CA LYS A 419 -0.17 26.69 -9.93
C LYS A 419 -0.41 26.65 -11.44
N LYS A 420 -1.42 27.42 -11.88
CA LYS A 420 -1.79 27.60 -13.30
C LYS A 420 -0.69 28.21 -14.16
#